data_AF-A0A845ATH9-F1
#
_entry.id   AF-A0A845ATH9-F1
#
_cell.length_a   1.000
_cell.length_b   1.000
_cell.length_c   1.000
_cell.angle_alpha   90.00
_cell.angle_beta   90.00
_cell.angle_gamma   90.00
#
_symmetry.space_group_name_H-M   'P 1'
#
loop_
_entity.id
_entity.type
_entity.pdbx_description
1 polymer ?
#
loop_
_entity_poly.entity_id
_entity_poly.type
_entity_poly.pdbx_seq_one_letter_code
_entity_poly.pdbx_strand_id
1 'polypeptide(L)'
;MGGINSGRRRSVQCGAVEQFPVIDLRVLKRAGLLKPGECTYDTLCWRNQDLDALEGRIFVDLSDSDDASIRIAGDVPNQRAAIDCVPCPFGGYRCYFLCPLTGTRCEQLFLVDGIFASRKAHRLTYASQSEDELSRARRKVRKLHRQVEGDTRYARTRGRKRYAKVREFRRAQSIADELYLDRLRTMAADT
;
A
#
# COMPACT_ATOMS: atom_id res chain seq x y z
N MET A 1 14.53 8.92 -17.79
CA MET A 1 13.69 9.43 -16.68
C MET A 1 12.94 8.28 -16.05
N GLY A 2 13.30 7.85 -14.84
CA GLY A 2 12.58 6.78 -14.18
C GLY A 2 12.38 7.04 -12.69
N GLY A 3 11.14 7.33 -12.28
CA GLY A 3 10.73 7.35 -10.88
C GLY A 3 10.24 6.00 -10.37
N ILE A 4 9.68 5.97 -9.15
CA ILE A 4 9.00 4.78 -8.62
C ILE A 4 7.88 4.38 -9.60
N ASN A 5 7.84 3.11 -10.00
CA ASN A 5 6.90 2.54 -11.00
C ASN A 5 7.12 2.95 -12.47
N SER A 6 8.24 3.59 -12.79
CA SER A 6 8.59 3.95 -14.18
C SER A 6 9.39 2.87 -14.91
N GLY A 7 9.80 1.81 -14.20
CA GLY A 7 10.52 0.69 -14.79
C GLY A 7 9.66 0.01 -15.86
N ARG A 8 10.30 -0.60 -16.85
CA ARG A 8 9.62 -1.37 -17.89
C ARG A 8 8.70 -2.40 -17.23
N ARG A 9 7.39 -2.34 -17.52
CA ARG A 9 6.44 -3.37 -17.06
C ARG A 9 6.98 -4.71 -17.54
N ARG A 10 7.27 -5.62 -16.61
CA ARG A 10 7.67 -6.98 -16.99
C ARG A 10 6.45 -7.62 -17.63
N SER A 11 6.62 -8.35 -18.73
CA SER A 11 5.52 -9.01 -19.46
C SER A 11 4.66 -9.94 -18.58
N VAL A 12 5.15 -10.33 -17.40
CA VAL A 12 4.52 -11.26 -16.47
C VAL A 12 3.78 -10.56 -15.31
N GLN A 13 4.07 -9.28 -15.02
CA GLN A 13 3.60 -8.57 -13.83
C GLN A 13 2.76 -7.36 -14.20
N CYS A 14 1.56 -7.25 -13.62
CA CYS A 14 0.59 -6.20 -14.00
C CYS A 14 0.97 -4.80 -13.48
N GLY A 15 1.79 -4.72 -12.43
CA GLY A 15 2.29 -3.46 -11.88
C GLY A 15 2.70 -3.56 -10.41
N ALA A 16 2.89 -2.40 -9.80
CA ALA A 16 3.17 -2.29 -8.37
C ALA A 16 1.89 -2.05 -7.57
N VAL A 17 1.77 -2.66 -6.39
CA VAL A 17 0.58 -2.54 -5.53
C VAL A 17 0.23 -1.09 -5.17
N GLU A 18 1.23 -0.22 -5.09
CA GLU A 18 1.07 1.20 -4.76
C GLU A 18 0.35 2.01 -5.85
N GLN A 19 0.11 1.43 -7.03
CA GLN A 19 -0.60 2.07 -8.14
C GLN A 19 -2.11 1.82 -8.13
N PHE A 20 -2.58 0.83 -7.35
CA PHE A 20 -3.95 0.33 -7.45
C PHE A 20 -4.76 0.64 -6.19
N PRO A 21 -6.06 0.96 -6.32
CA PRO A 21 -6.96 1.10 -5.17
C PRO A 21 -6.96 -0.19 -4.35
N VAL A 22 -6.95 -0.07 -3.02
CA VAL A 22 -6.87 -1.21 -2.10
C VAL A 22 -7.87 -1.10 -0.97
N ILE A 23 -8.50 -2.23 -0.66
CA ILE A 23 -9.26 -2.44 0.58
C ILE A 23 -8.40 -3.31 1.49
N ASP A 24 -8.13 -2.83 2.70
CA ASP A 24 -7.24 -3.49 3.66
C ASP A 24 -8.00 -3.75 4.97
N LEU A 25 -8.11 -5.02 5.36
CA LEU A 25 -8.80 -5.44 6.60
C LEU A 25 -8.24 -4.75 7.84
N ARG A 26 -6.97 -4.38 7.87
CA ARG A 26 -6.35 -3.70 9.02
C ARG A 26 -6.76 -2.24 9.09
N VAL A 27 -7.11 -1.64 7.96
CA VAL A 27 -7.72 -0.30 7.93
C VAL A 27 -9.16 -0.40 8.43
N LEU A 28 -9.94 -1.35 7.89
CA LEU A 28 -11.33 -1.58 8.32
C LEU A 28 -11.43 -1.91 9.81
N LYS A 29 -10.53 -2.75 10.32
CA LYS A 29 -10.45 -3.09 11.76
C LYS A 29 -10.17 -1.86 12.62
N ARG A 30 -9.23 -1.00 12.21
CA ARG A 30 -8.90 0.23 12.94
C ARG A 30 -10.01 1.27 12.89
N ALA A 31 -10.80 1.26 11.81
CA ALA A 31 -12.01 2.08 11.68
C ALA A 31 -13.21 1.52 12.48
N GLY A 32 -13.09 0.33 13.07
CA GLY A 32 -14.16 -0.29 13.86
C GLY A 32 -15.27 -0.92 13.02
N LEU A 33 -15.00 -1.24 11.75
CA LEU A 33 -15.98 -1.81 10.82
C LEU A 33 -16.08 -3.35 10.91
N LEU A 34 -15.06 -4.00 11.48
CA LEU A 34 -15.06 -5.47 11.66
C LEU A 34 -15.60 -5.84 13.04
N LYS A 35 -16.91 -5.79 13.21
CA LYS A 35 -17.62 -6.14 14.44
C LYS A 35 -18.39 -7.46 14.26
N PRO A 36 -18.01 -8.54 14.95
CA PRO A 36 -18.76 -9.80 14.89
C PRO A 36 -20.22 -9.61 15.31
N GLY A 37 -21.15 -10.23 14.58
CA GLY A 37 -22.59 -10.14 14.86
C GLY A 37 -23.26 -8.86 14.35
N GLU A 38 -22.53 -7.96 13.70
CA GLU A 38 -23.05 -6.68 13.24
C GLU A 38 -22.84 -6.48 11.73
N CYS A 39 -23.71 -5.68 11.13
CA CYS A 39 -23.52 -5.11 9.80
C CYS A 39 -23.01 -3.68 9.96
N THR A 40 -21.91 -3.35 9.30
CA THR A 40 -21.35 -1.99 9.27
C THR A 40 -21.26 -1.50 7.84
N TYR A 41 -21.19 -0.19 7.67
CA TYR A 41 -21.01 0.43 6.37
C TYR A 41 -20.09 1.64 6.50
N ASP A 42 -19.39 1.95 5.42
CA ASP A 42 -18.55 3.14 5.34
C ASP A 42 -18.29 3.51 3.87
N THR A 43 -17.67 4.67 3.66
CA THR A 43 -17.21 5.13 2.35
C THR A 43 -15.69 5.23 2.34
N LEU A 44 -15.09 4.66 1.30
CA LEU A 44 -13.67 4.73 1.01
C LEU A 44 -13.44 5.67 -0.16
N CYS A 45 -12.43 6.52 -0.05
CA CYS A 45 -11.96 7.34 -1.16
C CYS A 45 -10.52 6.96 -1.48
N TRP A 46 -10.24 6.65 -2.74
CA TRP A 46 -8.89 6.43 -3.24
C TRP A 46 -8.45 7.63 -4.08
N ARG A 47 -7.37 8.26 -3.67
CA ARG A 47 -6.63 9.21 -4.50
C ARG A 47 -5.37 8.51 -4.99
N ASN A 48 -5.46 7.94 -6.19
CA ASN A 48 -4.31 7.33 -6.84
C ASN A 48 -3.62 8.38 -7.73
N GLN A 49 -2.79 7.95 -8.68
CA GLN A 49 -2.03 8.87 -9.55
C GLN A 49 -2.92 9.68 -10.51
N ASP A 50 -4.19 9.33 -10.62
CA ASP A 50 -5.20 10.09 -11.36
C ASP A 50 -5.73 11.24 -10.49
N LEU A 51 -6.08 12.36 -11.14
CA LEU A 51 -6.59 13.55 -10.46
C LEU A 51 -7.97 13.33 -9.85
N ASP A 52 -8.74 12.39 -10.40
CA ASP A 52 -10.08 12.07 -9.93
C ASP A 52 -10.01 11.04 -8.79
N ALA A 53 -10.61 11.42 -7.64
CA ALA A 53 -10.73 10.52 -6.52
C ALA A 53 -11.83 9.49 -6.83
N LEU A 54 -11.49 8.21 -6.71
CA LEU A 54 -12.47 7.13 -6.84
C LEU A 54 -13.19 6.96 -5.50
N GLU A 55 -14.52 6.99 -5.50
CA GLU A 55 -15.32 6.74 -4.30
C GLU A 55 -15.96 5.35 -4.34
N GLY A 56 -15.82 4.60 -3.24
CA GLY A 56 -16.44 3.30 -3.07
C GLY A 56 -17.15 3.20 -1.73
N ARG A 57 -18.40 2.76 -1.76
CA ARG A 57 -19.17 2.41 -0.57
C ARG A 57 -18.92 0.95 -0.24
N ILE A 58 -18.67 0.69 1.04
CA ILE A 58 -18.48 -0.65 1.57
C ILE A 58 -19.57 -0.99 2.57
N PHE A 59 -20.08 -2.21 2.48
CA PHE A 59 -21.02 -2.79 3.42
C PHE A 59 -20.40 -4.09 3.90
N VAL A 60 -20.06 -4.15 5.19
CA VAL A 60 -19.47 -5.32 5.83
C VAL A 60 -20.56 -6.00 6.64
N ASP A 61 -20.85 -7.24 6.31
CA ASP A 61 -21.82 -8.06 7.03
C ASP A 61 -21.08 -9.18 7.74
N LEU A 62 -21.06 -9.13 9.07
CA LEU A 62 -20.52 -10.17 9.94
C LEU A 62 -21.61 -10.69 10.88
N SER A 63 -22.89 -10.49 10.54
CA SER A 63 -24.03 -10.94 11.35
C SER A 63 -24.13 -12.46 11.40
N ASP A 64 -23.83 -13.12 10.28
CA ASP A 64 -23.71 -14.57 10.15
C ASP A 64 -22.24 -14.95 9.95
N SER A 65 -21.71 -15.84 10.78
CA SER A 65 -20.34 -16.33 10.65
C SER A 65 -20.12 -17.20 9.41
N ASP A 66 -21.17 -17.85 8.91
CA ASP A 66 -21.11 -18.77 7.78
C ASP A 66 -21.27 -18.04 6.43
N ASP A 67 -21.86 -16.83 6.41
CA ASP A 67 -22.02 -15.99 5.22
C ASP A 67 -21.39 -14.59 5.36
N ALA A 68 -20.42 -14.46 6.27
CA ALA A 68 -19.69 -13.22 6.50
C ALA A 68 -19.10 -12.69 5.18
N SER A 69 -19.33 -11.42 4.86
CA SER A 69 -18.93 -10.85 3.58
C SER A 69 -18.78 -9.34 3.57
N ILE A 70 -18.12 -8.82 2.54
CA ILE A 70 -18.09 -7.40 2.19
C ILE A 70 -18.71 -7.22 0.80
N ARG A 71 -19.57 -6.22 0.67
CA ARG A 71 -20.06 -5.70 -0.62
C ARG A 71 -19.44 -4.34 -0.88
N ILE A 72 -18.97 -4.14 -2.09
CA ILE A 72 -18.29 -2.94 -2.57
C ILE A 72 -19.11 -2.40 -3.74
N ALA A 73 -19.40 -1.10 -3.75
CA ALA A 73 -20.15 -0.44 -4.82
C ALA A 73 -19.76 1.05 -4.94
N GLY A 74 -20.30 1.78 -5.90
CA GLY A 74 -20.02 3.21 -6.13
C GLY A 74 -19.44 3.44 -7.52
N ASP A 75 -18.39 4.25 -7.61
CA ASP A 75 -17.64 4.46 -8.86
C ASP A 75 -16.77 3.25 -9.23
N VAL A 76 -16.75 2.26 -8.34
CA VAL A 76 -16.07 0.98 -8.47
C VAL A 76 -17.03 -0.13 -8.88
N PRO A 77 -16.53 -1.21 -9.51
CA PRO A 77 -17.34 -2.39 -9.82
C PRO A 77 -18.09 -2.91 -8.59
N ASN A 78 -19.38 -3.19 -8.77
CA ASN A 78 -20.18 -3.82 -7.73
C ASN A 78 -19.68 -5.25 -7.51
N GLN A 79 -19.12 -5.51 -6.32
CA GLN A 79 -18.46 -6.77 -6.05
C GLN A 79 -18.69 -7.21 -4.61
N ARG A 80 -18.92 -8.51 -4.43
CA ARG A 80 -18.95 -9.17 -3.12
C ARG A 80 -17.69 -10.01 -2.93
N ALA A 81 -17.12 -9.98 -1.73
CA ALA A 81 -16.08 -10.91 -1.30
C ALA A 81 -16.46 -11.51 0.05
N ALA A 82 -16.28 -12.81 0.22
CA ALA A 82 -16.51 -13.46 1.50
C ALA A 82 -15.41 -13.08 2.50
N ILE A 83 -15.78 -13.03 3.78
CA ILE A 83 -14.90 -12.80 4.92
C ILE A 83 -14.92 -14.06 5.77
N ASP A 84 -13.74 -14.50 6.19
CA ASP A 84 -13.55 -15.63 7.07
C ASP A 84 -12.91 -15.14 8.37
N CYS A 85 -13.64 -15.23 9.48
CA CYS A 85 -13.20 -14.78 10.79
C CYS A 85 -12.88 -15.96 11.70
N VAL A 86 -11.60 -16.11 12.05
CA VAL A 86 -11.10 -17.20 12.88
C VAL A 86 -10.86 -16.68 14.31
N PRO A 87 -11.30 -17.39 15.36
CA PRO A 87 -11.01 -17.01 16.74
C PRO A 87 -9.50 -17.09 17.03
N CYS A 88 -9.01 -16.17 17.85
CA CYS A 88 -7.61 -16.14 18.27
C CYS A 88 -7.44 -16.76 19.68
N PRO A 89 -6.34 -17.48 19.97
CA PRO A 89 -6.11 -18.11 21.29
C PRO A 89 -6.12 -17.13 22.47
N PHE A 90 -5.72 -15.87 22.24
CA PHE A 90 -5.66 -14.82 23.27
C PHE A 90 -6.90 -13.91 23.27
N GLY A 91 -8.01 -14.38 22.69
CA GLY A 91 -9.26 -13.64 22.56
C GLY A 91 -9.37 -12.81 21.28
N GLY A 92 -10.62 -12.50 20.92
CA GLY A 92 -10.97 -11.79 19.69
C GLY A 92 -10.86 -12.65 18.43
N TYR A 93 -10.97 -11.99 17.28
CA TYR A 93 -11.03 -12.64 15.97
C TYR A 93 -10.01 -12.05 14.99
N ARG A 94 -9.55 -12.90 14.09
CA ARG A 94 -8.76 -12.53 12.92
C ARG A 94 -9.57 -12.83 11.67
N CYS A 95 -10.00 -11.77 11.01
CA CYS A 95 -10.73 -11.86 9.76
C CYS A 95 -9.79 -11.79 8.55
N TYR A 96 -10.16 -12.50 7.50
CA TYR A 96 -9.49 -12.56 6.20
C TYR A 96 -10.52 -12.41 5.10
N PHE A 97 -10.17 -11.77 4.00
CA PHE A 97 -10.94 -11.87 2.77
C PHE A 97 -10.66 -13.21 2.12
N LEU A 98 -11.68 -13.87 1.59
CA LEU A 98 -11.51 -14.91 0.59
C LEU A 98 -11.39 -14.24 -0.77
N CYS A 99 -10.22 -14.41 -1.39
CA CYS A 99 -9.94 -13.81 -2.69
C CYS A 99 -10.99 -14.28 -3.73
N PRO A 100 -11.73 -13.37 -4.37
CA PRO A 100 -12.80 -13.76 -5.30
C PRO A 100 -12.31 -14.57 -6.51
N LEU A 101 -11.05 -14.41 -6.91
CA LEU A 101 -10.45 -15.14 -8.03
C LEU A 101 -9.78 -16.47 -7.65
N THR A 102 -9.34 -16.62 -6.40
CA THR A 102 -8.50 -17.77 -5.99
C THR A 102 -9.01 -18.53 -4.77
N GLY A 103 -10.04 -18.03 -4.09
CA GLY A 103 -10.56 -18.59 -2.82
C GLY A 103 -9.61 -18.49 -1.63
N THR A 104 -8.37 -18.05 -1.83
CA THR A 104 -7.35 -18.02 -0.77
C THR A 104 -7.57 -16.86 0.20
N ARG A 105 -7.36 -17.12 1.49
CA ARG A 105 -7.34 -16.08 2.54
C ARG A 105 -6.30 -14.99 2.23
N CYS A 106 -6.71 -13.73 2.33
CA CYS A 106 -5.85 -12.56 2.15
C CYS A 106 -6.32 -11.38 3.00
N GLU A 107 -5.42 -10.45 3.32
CA GLU A 107 -5.75 -9.25 4.12
C GLU A 107 -6.12 -8.03 3.27
N GLN A 108 -5.83 -8.11 1.97
CA GLN A 108 -5.92 -6.97 1.04
C GLN A 108 -6.51 -7.41 -0.30
N LEU A 109 -7.45 -6.61 -0.80
CA LEU A 109 -8.01 -6.73 -2.15
C LEU A 109 -7.64 -5.48 -2.95
N PHE A 110 -7.03 -5.68 -4.11
CA PHE A 110 -6.61 -4.62 -5.03
C PHE A 110 -7.55 -4.59 -6.22
N LEU A 111 -7.98 -3.39 -6.62
CA LEU A 111 -8.75 -3.17 -7.84
C LEU A 111 -7.80 -3.11 -9.04
N VAL A 112 -7.85 -4.15 -9.88
CA VAL A 112 -7.10 -4.23 -11.14
C VAL A 112 -8.07 -4.71 -12.21
N ASP A 113 -8.09 -4.04 -13.35
CA ASP A 113 -8.94 -4.38 -14.51
C ASP A 113 -10.42 -4.61 -14.13
N GLY A 114 -10.95 -3.78 -13.22
CA GLY A 114 -12.36 -3.84 -12.81
C GLY A 114 -12.71 -4.97 -11.83
N ILE A 115 -11.72 -5.62 -11.20
CA ILE A 115 -11.95 -6.68 -10.22
C ILE A 115 -11.08 -6.47 -8.96
N PHE A 116 -11.71 -6.51 -7.79
CA PHE A 116 -11.03 -6.60 -6.50
C PHE A 116 -10.55 -8.02 -6.23
N ALA A 117 -9.24 -8.24 -6.21
CA ALA A 117 -8.68 -9.55 -5.88
C ALA A 117 -7.36 -9.43 -5.11
N SER A 118 -6.86 -10.57 -4.61
CA SER A 118 -5.61 -10.59 -3.87
C SER A 118 -4.42 -10.16 -4.75
N ARG A 119 -3.36 -9.67 -4.10
CA ARG A 119 -2.08 -9.33 -4.75
C ARG A 119 -1.55 -10.47 -5.63
N LYS A 120 -1.69 -11.72 -5.17
CA LYS A 120 -1.19 -12.92 -5.86
C LYS A 120 -2.03 -13.21 -7.11
N ALA A 121 -3.35 -13.08 -7.04
CA ALA A 121 -4.23 -13.27 -8.19
C ALA A 121 -3.89 -12.30 -9.32
N HIS A 122 -3.67 -11.03 -8.97
CA HIS A 122 -3.29 -9.97 -9.92
C HIS A 122 -1.79 -9.92 -10.26
N ARG A 123 -0.98 -10.85 -9.74
CA ARG A 123 0.48 -10.91 -9.96
C ARG A 123 1.20 -9.58 -9.70
N LEU A 124 0.72 -8.83 -8.69
CA LEU A 124 1.26 -7.52 -8.35
C LEU A 124 2.57 -7.65 -7.57
N THR A 125 3.50 -6.75 -7.86
CA THR A 125 4.76 -6.58 -7.13
C THR A 125 4.72 -5.42 -6.17
N TYR A 126 5.70 -5.31 -5.29
CA TYR A 126 5.92 -4.08 -4.55
C TYR A 126 6.78 -3.14 -5.40
N ALA A 127 6.47 -1.85 -5.41
CA ALA A 127 7.25 -0.84 -6.10
C ALA A 127 8.74 -0.87 -5.69
N SER A 128 9.02 -1.23 -4.44
CA SER A 128 10.38 -1.41 -3.93
C SER A 128 11.20 -2.48 -4.65
N GLN A 129 10.57 -3.49 -5.27
CA GLN A 129 11.26 -4.56 -6.00
C GLN A 129 11.75 -4.14 -7.39
N SER A 130 11.26 -3.01 -7.92
CA SER A 130 11.65 -2.46 -9.22
C SER A 130 12.33 -1.10 -9.12
N GLU A 131 12.72 -0.69 -7.92
CA GLU A 131 13.26 0.65 -7.68
C GLU A 131 14.74 0.76 -8.06
N ASP A 132 15.03 1.78 -8.89
CA ASP A 132 16.41 2.11 -9.27
C ASP A 132 17.23 2.71 -8.12
N GLU A 133 18.55 2.78 -8.32
CA GLU A 133 19.48 3.25 -7.27
C GLU A 133 19.19 4.66 -6.80
N LEU A 134 18.91 5.57 -7.74
CA LEU A 134 18.58 6.95 -7.44
C LEU A 134 17.28 7.06 -6.64
N SER A 135 16.23 6.34 -7.01
CA SER A 135 14.95 6.34 -6.29
C SER A 135 15.12 5.73 -4.89
N ARG A 136 15.90 4.64 -4.76
CA ARG A 136 16.28 4.05 -3.46
C ARG A 136 16.99 5.06 -2.57
N ALA A 137 17.97 5.78 -3.12
CA ALA A 137 18.72 6.81 -2.40
C ALA A 137 17.78 7.95 -1.95
N ARG A 138 16.93 8.46 -2.85
CA ARG A 138 15.92 9.49 -2.53
C ARG A 138 14.93 9.03 -1.46
N ARG A 139 14.46 7.77 -1.50
CA ARG A 139 13.59 7.20 -0.46
C ARG A 139 14.29 7.18 0.90
N LYS A 140 15.59 6.81 0.93
CA LYS A 140 16.41 6.82 2.15
C LYS A 140 16.51 8.24 2.73
N VAL A 141 16.77 9.24 1.89
CA VAL A 141 16.79 10.66 2.27
C VAL A 141 15.47 11.07 2.92
N ARG A 142 14.33 10.79 2.26
CA ARG A 142 12.98 11.11 2.80
C ARG A 142 12.68 10.41 4.12
N LYS A 143 13.12 9.16 4.30
CA LYS A 143 12.96 8.42 5.57
C LYS A 143 13.77 9.06 6.69
N LEU A 144 15.03 9.39 6.43
CA LEU A 144 15.92 9.99 7.43
C LEU A 144 15.48 11.40 7.80
N HIS A 145 15.04 12.19 6.81
CA HIS A 145 14.45 13.50 7.05
C HIS A 145 13.28 13.42 8.04
N ARG A 146 12.32 12.52 7.82
CA ARG A 146 11.19 12.30 8.73
C ARG A 146 11.61 11.89 10.15
N GLN A 147 12.68 11.11 10.29
CA GLN A 147 13.19 10.72 11.62
C GLN A 147 13.95 11.85 12.33
N VAL A 148 14.57 12.75 11.57
CA VAL A 148 15.27 13.93 12.09
C VAL A 148 14.28 15.01 12.48
N GLU A 149 13.30 15.34 11.66
CA GLU A 149 12.30 16.38 11.95
C GLU A 149 11.19 15.87 12.88
N GLY A 150 10.82 14.60 12.73
CA GLY A 150 9.64 14.03 13.34
C GLY A 150 8.40 14.26 12.46
N ASP A 151 7.48 13.31 12.48
CA ASP A 151 6.17 13.40 11.85
C ASP A 151 5.16 12.52 12.61
N THR A 152 3.95 12.35 12.08
CA THR A 152 2.89 11.51 12.68
C THR A 152 3.32 10.05 12.88
N ARG A 153 4.33 9.57 12.14
CA ARG A 153 4.83 8.19 12.20
C ARG A 153 6.11 8.06 13.03
N TYR A 154 6.95 9.09 13.08
CA TYR A 154 8.26 9.07 13.71
C TYR A 154 8.36 10.20 14.73
N ALA A 155 8.58 9.85 16.00
CA ALA A 155 8.95 10.84 16.98
C ALA A 155 10.29 11.49 16.61
N ARG A 156 10.39 12.82 16.78
CA ARG A 156 11.61 13.57 16.54
C ARG A 156 12.76 13.02 17.39
N THR A 157 13.84 12.57 16.73
CA THR A 157 15.01 12.03 17.45
C THR A 157 15.71 13.13 18.26
N ARG A 158 16.04 12.85 19.53
CA ARG A 158 16.69 13.78 20.49
C ARG A 158 18.06 13.29 20.98
N GLY A 159 18.82 14.20 21.59
CA GLY A 159 20.10 13.90 22.25
C GLY A 159 21.18 13.35 21.31
N ARG A 160 22.10 12.53 21.85
CA ARG A 160 23.23 11.94 21.08
C ARG A 160 22.78 11.18 19.82
N LYS A 161 21.63 10.50 19.89
CA LYS A 161 21.06 9.77 18.75
C LYS A 161 20.67 10.70 17.60
N ARG A 162 20.27 11.94 17.89
CA ARG A 162 19.94 12.94 16.86
C ARG A 162 21.15 13.27 16.00
N TYR A 163 22.31 13.52 16.60
CA TYR A 163 23.54 13.86 15.86
C TYR A 163 23.94 12.76 14.88
N ALA A 164 23.90 11.50 15.32
CA ALA A 164 24.15 10.36 14.44
C ALA A 164 23.15 10.32 13.27
N LYS A 165 21.87 10.63 13.53
CA LYS A 165 20.82 10.64 12.52
C LYS A 165 20.93 11.77 11.51
N VAL A 166 21.27 12.97 11.97
CA VAL A 166 21.56 14.13 11.12
C VAL A 166 22.77 13.86 10.23
N ARG A 167 23.83 13.23 10.77
CA ARG A 167 25.00 12.83 9.99
C ARG A 167 24.64 11.78 8.93
N GLU A 168 23.85 10.77 9.30
CA GLU A 168 23.36 9.76 8.37
C GLU A 168 22.50 10.40 7.26
N PHE A 169 21.64 11.36 7.61
CA PHE A 169 20.80 12.12 6.67
C PHE A 169 21.64 12.88 5.64
N ARG A 170 22.63 13.66 6.10
CA ARG A 170 23.54 14.41 5.20
C ARG A 170 24.32 13.49 4.25
N ARG A 171 24.82 12.36 4.75
CA ARG A 171 25.49 11.35 3.90
C ARG A 171 24.55 10.79 2.84
N ALA A 172 23.31 10.48 3.22
CA ALA A 172 22.31 9.99 2.28
C ALA A 172 21.94 11.04 1.22
N GLN A 173 21.90 12.33 1.57
CA GLN A 173 21.69 13.42 0.61
C GLN A 173 22.83 13.47 -0.41
N SER A 174 24.07 13.51 0.06
CA SER A 174 25.26 13.53 -0.82
C SER A 174 25.26 12.36 -1.82
N ILE A 175 24.94 11.14 -1.36
CA ILE A 175 24.87 9.96 -2.24
C ILE A 175 23.75 10.11 -3.28
N ALA A 176 22.58 10.62 -2.87
CA ALA A 176 21.46 10.80 -3.80
C ALA A 176 21.76 11.89 -4.85
N ASP A 177 22.45 12.94 -4.46
CA ASP A 177 22.87 14.03 -5.35
C ASP A 177 23.94 13.54 -6.34
N GLU A 178 24.92 12.75 -5.87
CA GLU A 178 25.94 12.14 -6.72
C GLU A 178 25.32 11.21 -7.78
N LEU A 179 24.43 10.31 -7.38
CA LEU A 179 23.69 9.44 -8.30
C LEU A 179 22.83 10.22 -9.29
N TYR A 180 22.30 11.39 -8.88
CA TYR A 180 21.53 12.25 -9.76
C TYR A 180 22.41 12.89 -10.84
N LEU A 181 23.57 13.41 -10.44
CA LEU A 181 24.53 14.02 -11.36
C LEU A 181 25.12 12.98 -12.33
N ASP A 182 25.46 11.79 -11.86
CA ASP A 182 25.94 10.70 -12.71
C ASP A 182 24.92 10.32 -13.79
N ARG A 183 23.64 10.26 -13.41
CA ARG A 183 22.55 10.03 -14.37
C ARG A 183 22.39 11.15 -15.39
N LEU A 184 22.59 12.41 -15.00
CA LEU A 184 22.57 13.52 -15.95
C LEU A 184 23.73 13.45 -16.94
N ARG A 185 24.91 13.04 -16.47
CA ARG A 185 26.10 12.86 -17.32
C ARG A 185 25.92 11.75 -18.35
N THR A 186 25.40 10.59 -17.94
CA THR A 186 25.13 9.48 -18.86
C THR A 186 24.14 9.89 -19.95
N MET A 187 23.08 10.62 -19.60
CA MET A 187 22.12 11.15 -20.59
C MET A 187 22.76 12.12 -21.58
N ALA A 188 23.65 13.01 -21.12
CA ALA A 188 24.35 13.95 -21.99
C ALA A 188 25.38 13.27 -22.92
N ALA A 189 25.85 12.07 -22.59
CA ALA A 189 26.77 11.28 -23.40
C ALA A 189 26.07 10.40 -24.45
N ASP A 190 24.79 10.07 -24.23
CA ASP A 190 23.96 9.26 -25.13
C ASP A 190 23.20 10.10 -26.19
N THR A 191 23.46 11.42 -26.26
CA THR A 191 22.85 12.38 -27.21
C THR A 191 23.86 12.78 -28.29
#